data_AF-A0A672K7I5-F1
#
_entry.id   AF-A0A672K7I5-F1
#
_cell.length_a   1.000
_cell.length_b   1.000
_cell.length_c   1.000
_cell.angle_alpha   90.00
_cell.angle_beta   90.00
_cell.angle_gamma   90.00
#
_symmetry.space_group_name_H-M   'P 1'
#
loop_
_entity.id
_entity.type
_entity.pdbx_description
1 polymer ?
#
loop_
_entity_poly.entity_id
_entity_poly.type
_entity_poly.pdbx_seq_one_letter_code
_entity_poly.pdbx_strand_id
1 'polypeptide(L)'
;MKATYFLANFLITSLSIMVGLSLSKLARPAIPAIAHHFGTKGRYEEVNPHLLDDILFVNKSLVAPPSPDCRAIHMVSVIRHGTRYPTTKNVKKIARLFELVVSHASGSASWLNDIKTWKMWYTEDMDGRLVEKGRDDHRHLAMRLAQSFPTLISEDHLRANRIEFITSSKHRCVDSVKAFQEGLHRLWDVQDMDYKHYVDDSLMRFFDHCERFVESVEKNKTALKEVERFKSSAEMDAVRRKISSRLQIPYSQFTPGNLAFYISGQFV
;
A
#
# COMPACT_ATOMS: atom_id res chain seq x y z
N MET A 1 16.17 -21.75 53.78
CA MET A 1 16.38 -20.35 53.34
C MET A 1 16.78 -20.19 51.86
N LYS A 2 17.26 -21.20 51.13
CA LYS A 2 17.66 -21.06 49.71
C LYS A 2 16.56 -21.32 48.65
N ALA A 3 15.52 -22.09 48.98
CA ALA A 3 14.46 -22.46 48.03
C ALA A 3 13.43 -21.33 47.77
N THR A 4 13.16 -20.47 48.76
CA THR A 4 12.21 -19.36 48.66
C THR A 4 12.71 -18.21 47.77
N TYR A 5 14.02 -17.96 47.73
CA TYR A 5 14.61 -16.94 46.84
C TYR A 5 14.57 -17.34 45.36
N PHE A 6 14.61 -18.64 45.05
CA PHE A 6 14.59 -19.13 43.67
C PHE A 6 13.19 -18.98 43.03
N LEU A 7 12.13 -19.27 43.79
CA LEU A 7 10.73 -19.10 43.35
C LEU A 7 10.35 -17.63 43.16
N ALA A 8 10.80 -16.73 44.04
CA ALA A 8 10.52 -15.30 43.93
C ALA A 8 11.17 -14.68 42.68
N ASN A 9 12.42 -15.04 42.36
CA ASN A 9 13.10 -14.54 41.16
C ASN A 9 12.51 -15.11 39.85
N PHE A 10 11.94 -16.31 39.87
CA PHE A 10 11.27 -16.90 38.70
C PHE A 10 9.90 -16.24 38.43
N LEU A 11 9.15 -15.92 39.50
CA LEU A 11 7.89 -15.17 39.40
C LEU A 11 8.11 -13.73 38.89
N ILE A 12 9.13 -13.04 39.40
CA ILE A 12 9.43 -11.66 38.97
C ILE A 12 9.89 -11.61 37.51
N THR A 13 10.75 -12.53 37.08
CA THR A 13 11.19 -12.59 35.67
C THR A 13 10.06 -12.97 34.72
N SER A 14 9.20 -13.92 35.09
CA SER A 14 8.02 -14.28 34.29
C SER A 14 7.00 -13.13 34.18
N LEU A 15 6.80 -12.35 35.24
CA LEU A 15 5.90 -11.18 35.25
C LEU A 15 6.48 -10.04 34.40
N SER A 16 7.79 -9.78 34.48
CA SER A 16 8.46 -8.78 33.62
C SER A 16 8.46 -9.15 32.13
N ILE A 17 8.59 -10.43 31.79
CA ILE A 17 8.49 -10.92 30.40
C ILE A 17 7.05 -10.80 29.89
N MET A 18 6.05 -11.15 30.70
CA MET A 18 4.63 -11.03 30.33
C MET A 18 4.18 -9.57 30.17
N VAL A 19 4.67 -8.67 31.03
CA VAL A 19 4.41 -7.22 30.91
C VAL A 19 5.14 -6.63 29.70
N GLY A 20 6.38 -7.05 29.42
CA GLY A 20 7.14 -6.63 28.23
C GLY A 20 6.48 -7.06 26.91
N LEU A 21 6.00 -8.30 26.83
CA LEU A 21 5.23 -8.80 25.67
C LEU A 21 3.86 -8.11 25.53
N SER A 22 3.23 -7.72 26.65
CA SER A 22 1.97 -6.98 26.65
C SER A 22 2.14 -5.54 26.17
N LEU A 23 3.22 -4.84 26.53
CA LEU A 23 3.48 -3.48 26.07
C LEU A 23 3.88 -3.42 24.58
N SER A 24 4.61 -4.41 24.06
CA SER A 24 4.93 -4.48 22.62
C SER A 24 3.69 -4.74 21.75
N LYS A 25 2.66 -5.40 22.30
CA LYS A 25 1.35 -5.57 21.65
C LYS A 25 0.44 -4.34 21.80
N LEU A 26 0.77 -3.42 22.69
CA LEU A 26 0.02 -2.18 22.94
C LEU A 26 0.51 -0.98 22.11
N ALA A 27 1.67 -1.11 21.45
CA ALA A 27 2.16 -0.08 20.54
C ALA A 27 1.25 -0.04 19.32
N ARG A 28 0.29 0.90 19.33
CA ARG A 28 -0.58 1.16 18.18
C ARG A 28 0.30 1.37 16.95
N PRO A 29 -0.07 0.81 15.78
CA PRO A 29 0.63 1.10 14.54
C PRO A 29 0.57 2.60 14.26
N ALA A 30 1.64 3.33 14.58
CA ALA A 30 1.71 4.76 14.31
C ALA A 30 1.97 4.98 12.82
N ILE A 31 1.29 5.96 12.22
CA ILE A 31 1.62 6.42 10.87
C ILE A 31 2.99 7.07 10.92
N PRO A 32 3.99 6.60 10.15
CA PRO A 32 5.30 7.22 10.14
C PRO A 32 5.20 8.69 9.71
N ALA A 33 5.95 9.58 10.36
CA ALA A 33 5.95 11.00 10.01
C ALA A 33 6.26 11.25 8.52
N ILE A 34 7.02 10.36 7.88
CA ILE A 34 7.37 10.45 6.46
C ILE A 34 6.28 9.98 5.49
N ALA A 35 5.18 9.36 5.98
CA ALA A 35 4.16 8.73 5.13
C ALA A 35 3.55 9.69 4.09
N HIS A 36 3.30 10.93 4.50
CA HIS A 36 2.72 11.97 3.64
C HIS A 36 3.63 12.38 2.45
N HIS A 37 4.91 11.99 2.45
CA HIS A 37 5.83 12.25 1.34
C HIS A 37 5.84 11.14 0.27
N PHE A 38 5.20 10.00 0.51
CA PHE A 38 5.18 8.89 -0.45
C PHE A 38 4.11 9.00 -1.54
N GLY A 39 3.27 10.05 -1.46
CA GLY A 39 2.23 10.32 -2.44
C GLY A 39 1.32 9.10 -2.64
N THR A 40 1.32 8.54 -3.85
CA THR A 40 0.43 7.42 -4.23
C THR A 40 0.90 6.03 -3.78
N LYS A 41 1.93 5.97 -2.92
CA LYS A 41 2.61 4.75 -2.47
C LYS A 41 2.44 4.46 -0.98
N GLY A 42 1.67 5.28 -0.28
CA GLY A 42 1.27 5.04 1.11
C GLY A 42 0.14 4.01 1.24
N ARG A 43 -0.12 3.61 2.48
CA ARG A 43 -1.26 2.75 2.87
C ARG A 43 -2.54 3.58 2.93
N TYR A 44 -3.69 2.94 2.71
CA TYR A 44 -4.99 3.63 2.71
C TYR A 44 -5.30 4.29 4.07
N GLU A 45 -4.86 3.67 5.16
CA GLU A 45 -5.04 4.14 6.53
C GLU A 45 -4.18 5.37 6.86
N GLU A 46 -3.12 5.64 6.08
CA GLU A 46 -2.24 6.80 6.33
C GLU A 46 -2.92 8.13 6.02
N VAL A 47 -3.93 8.11 5.14
CA VAL A 47 -4.81 9.25 4.85
C VAL A 47 -6.20 9.08 5.47
N ASN A 48 -6.46 7.96 6.16
CA ASN A 48 -7.69 7.66 6.88
C ASN A 48 -7.36 7.06 8.26
N PRO A 49 -6.79 7.84 9.20
CA PRO A 49 -6.19 7.32 10.42
C PRO A 49 -7.17 6.59 11.36
N HIS A 50 -8.47 6.90 11.29
CA HIS A 50 -9.51 6.21 12.07
C HIS A 50 -9.57 4.70 11.79
N LEU A 51 -9.13 4.27 10.60
CA LEU A 51 -9.10 2.86 10.20
C LEU A 51 -8.06 2.03 10.95
N LEU A 52 -7.13 2.67 11.67
CA LEU A 52 -6.16 1.99 12.53
C LEU A 52 -6.79 1.48 13.83
N ASP A 53 -7.83 2.18 14.32
CA ASP A 53 -8.56 1.81 15.52
C ASP A 53 -9.76 0.92 15.17
N ASP A 54 -10.46 1.23 14.07
CA ASP A 54 -11.59 0.45 13.56
C ASP A 54 -11.55 0.41 12.02
N ILE A 55 -11.12 -0.73 11.46
CA ILE A 55 -10.96 -0.93 10.02
C ILE A 55 -12.27 -0.84 9.23
N LEU A 56 -13.41 -1.00 9.91
CA LEU A 56 -14.75 -0.87 9.34
C LEU A 56 -15.41 0.48 9.68
N PHE A 57 -14.67 1.42 10.27
CA PHE A 57 -15.21 2.71 10.64
C PHE A 57 -15.83 3.46 9.44
N VAL A 58 -17.07 3.91 9.62
CA VAL A 58 -17.79 4.79 8.69
C VAL A 58 -18.13 6.10 9.39
N ASN A 59 -17.64 7.21 8.85
CA ASN A 59 -18.04 8.54 9.33
C ASN A 59 -19.43 8.89 8.79
N LYS A 60 -20.46 8.56 9.58
CA LYS A 60 -21.87 8.79 9.23
C LYS A 60 -22.17 10.25 8.86
N SER A 61 -21.49 11.22 9.46
CA SER A 61 -21.71 12.64 9.15
C SER A 61 -21.23 13.03 7.75
N LEU A 62 -20.24 12.32 7.18
CA LEU A 62 -19.76 12.56 5.82
C LEU A 62 -20.60 11.88 4.74
N VAL A 63 -21.33 10.81 5.11
CA VAL A 63 -22.18 10.04 4.19
C VAL A 63 -23.68 10.29 4.42
N ALA A 64 -24.04 11.14 5.39
CA ALA A 64 -25.41 11.50 5.67
C ALA A 64 -26.04 12.26 4.49
N PRO A 65 -27.34 12.03 4.21
CA PRO A 65 -28.04 12.82 3.21
C PRO A 65 -28.13 14.29 3.66
N PRO A 66 -28.24 15.25 2.71
CA PRO A 66 -28.32 16.67 3.03
C PRO A 66 -29.57 17.06 3.83
N SER A 67 -30.63 16.23 3.77
CA SER A 67 -31.83 16.35 4.60
C SER A 67 -32.44 14.96 4.87
N PRO A 68 -33.35 14.82 5.87
CA PRO A 68 -34.04 13.57 6.15
C PRO A 68 -34.87 13.01 4.99
N ASP A 69 -35.34 13.89 4.09
CA ASP A 69 -36.17 13.50 2.93
C ASP A 69 -35.32 13.03 1.74
N CYS A 70 -34.00 13.21 1.79
CA CYS A 70 -33.09 12.77 0.76
C CYS A 70 -32.65 11.32 1.02
N ARG A 71 -32.66 10.52 -0.05
CA ARG A 71 -32.10 9.16 -0.05
C ARG A 71 -31.21 8.95 -1.26
N ALA A 72 -30.14 8.19 -1.07
CA ALA A 72 -29.30 7.78 -2.18
C ALA A 72 -30.08 6.81 -3.07
N ILE A 73 -30.19 7.12 -4.37
CA ILE A 73 -30.88 6.29 -5.37
C ILE A 73 -29.92 5.64 -6.38
N HIS A 74 -28.67 6.09 -6.42
CA HIS A 74 -27.65 5.61 -7.33
C HIS A 74 -26.25 5.91 -6.76
N MET A 75 -25.28 5.04 -7.05
CA MET A 75 -23.87 5.24 -6.68
C MET A 75 -22.97 4.79 -7.82
N VAL A 76 -22.03 5.64 -8.20
CA VAL A 76 -20.90 5.28 -9.07
C VAL A 76 -19.62 5.48 -8.26
N SER A 77 -18.71 4.52 -8.30
CA SER A 77 -17.43 4.60 -7.58
C SER A 77 -16.29 4.24 -8.53
N VAL A 78 -15.29 5.12 -8.62
CA VAL A 78 -14.04 4.85 -9.34
C VAL A 78 -12.96 4.57 -8.31
N ILE A 79 -12.57 3.31 -8.22
CA ILE A 79 -11.69 2.82 -7.15
C ILE A 79 -10.37 2.34 -7.76
N ARG A 80 -9.26 2.86 -7.23
CA ARG A 80 -7.93 2.38 -7.59
C ARG A 80 -7.70 0.98 -7.03
N HIS A 81 -6.87 0.19 -7.70
CA HIS A 81 -6.37 -1.08 -7.15
C HIS A 81 -5.81 -0.91 -5.72
N GLY A 82 -5.87 -1.96 -4.91
CA GLY A 82 -5.32 -1.94 -3.55
C GLY A 82 -3.79 -1.94 -3.49
N THR A 83 -3.24 -2.06 -2.28
CA THR A 83 -1.80 -2.14 -2.04
C THR A 83 -1.16 -3.30 -2.82
N ARG A 84 0.01 -3.06 -3.43
CA ARG A 84 0.65 -4.02 -4.35
C ARG A 84 2.17 -4.04 -4.22
N TYR A 85 2.79 -5.11 -4.69
CA TYR A 85 4.23 -5.21 -4.82
C TYR A 85 4.82 -4.19 -5.83
N PRO A 86 6.14 -3.96 -5.79
CA PRO A 86 6.86 -3.33 -6.88
C PRO A 86 6.68 -4.03 -8.22
N THR A 87 6.81 -3.29 -9.33
CA THR A 87 6.89 -3.89 -10.67
C THR A 87 8.26 -4.50 -10.92
N THR A 88 8.42 -5.42 -11.86
CA THR A 88 9.70 -6.07 -12.17
C THR A 88 10.82 -5.05 -12.44
N LYS A 89 10.52 -4.01 -13.23
CA LYS A 89 11.46 -2.90 -13.50
C LYS A 89 11.97 -2.25 -12.22
N ASN A 90 11.12 -2.15 -11.21
CA ASN A 90 11.45 -1.54 -9.93
C ASN A 90 12.15 -2.53 -9.00
N VAL A 91 11.74 -3.80 -8.95
CA VAL A 91 12.47 -4.87 -8.23
C VAL A 91 13.93 -4.91 -8.65
N LYS A 92 14.22 -4.88 -9.97
CA LYS A 92 15.59 -4.83 -10.51
C LYS A 92 16.40 -3.64 -9.99
N LYS A 93 15.77 -2.47 -9.85
CA LYS A 93 16.45 -1.27 -9.33
C LYS A 93 16.74 -1.38 -7.85
N ILE A 94 15.79 -1.88 -7.07
CA ILE A 94 15.97 -2.13 -5.63
C ILE A 94 17.11 -3.14 -5.44
N ALA A 95 17.11 -4.24 -6.20
CA ALA A 95 18.12 -5.28 -6.10
C ALA A 95 19.53 -4.74 -6.36
N ARG A 96 19.73 -3.99 -7.45
CA ARG A 96 21.03 -3.37 -7.75
C ARG A 96 21.52 -2.42 -6.67
N LEU A 97 20.61 -1.62 -6.10
CA LEU A 97 20.96 -0.70 -5.01
C LEU A 97 21.30 -1.48 -3.75
N PHE A 98 20.51 -2.50 -3.42
CA PHE A 98 20.76 -3.39 -2.29
C PHE A 98 22.13 -4.07 -2.41
N GLU A 99 22.45 -4.65 -3.57
CA GLU A 99 23.75 -5.26 -3.86
C GLU A 99 24.90 -4.25 -3.72
N LEU A 100 24.75 -3.04 -4.25
CA LEU A 100 25.73 -1.95 -4.10
C LEU A 100 26.00 -1.66 -2.61
N VAL A 101 24.94 -1.52 -1.82
CA VAL A 101 25.03 -1.22 -0.38
C VAL A 101 25.67 -2.37 0.39
N VAL A 102 25.20 -3.60 0.21
CA VAL A 102 25.72 -4.77 0.93
C VAL A 102 27.20 -4.99 0.63
N SER A 103 27.60 -4.82 -0.64
CA SER A 103 28.96 -5.10 -1.09
C SER A 103 29.98 -4.02 -0.71
N HIS A 104 29.58 -2.74 -0.73
CA HIS A 104 30.54 -1.63 -0.64
C HIS A 104 30.34 -0.73 0.58
N ALA A 105 29.17 -0.73 1.21
CA ALA A 105 28.94 0.18 2.33
C ALA A 105 29.79 -0.22 3.53
N SER A 106 30.39 0.77 4.17
CA SER A 106 31.21 0.61 5.37
C SER A 106 30.74 1.55 6.47
N GLY A 107 31.05 1.20 7.72
CA GLY A 107 30.59 1.89 8.91
C GLY A 107 30.04 0.95 9.97
N SER A 108 29.91 1.48 11.19
CA SER A 108 29.50 0.75 12.39
C SER A 108 28.08 1.08 12.86
N ALA A 109 27.34 1.89 12.10
CA ALA A 109 26.00 2.29 12.49
C ALA A 109 25.03 1.10 12.47
N SER A 110 24.21 0.95 13.51
CA SER A 110 23.27 -0.17 13.67
C SER A 110 22.33 -0.35 12.48
N TRP A 111 21.75 0.75 11.97
CA TRP A 111 20.87 0.72 10.79
C TRP A 111 21.53 0.14 9.54
N LEU A 112 22.86 0.25 9.41
CA LEU A 112 23.57 -0.33 8.26
C LEU A 112 23.67 -1.84 8.41
N ASN A 113 23.86 -2.33 9.64
CA ASN A 113 23.79 -3.76 9.93
C ASN A 113 22.39 -4.32 9.64
N ASP A 114 21.33 -3.57 9.96
CA ASP A 114 19.96 -3.95 9.63
C ASP A 114 19.77 -4.10 8.12
N ILE A 115 20.31 -3.18 7.32
CA ILE A 115 20.28 -3.30 5.84
C ILE A 115 21.09 -4.51 5.36
N LYS A 116 22.29 -4.73 5.91
CA LYS A 116 23.16 -5.84 5.49
C LYS A 116 22.61 -7.22 5.84
N THR A 117 21.84 -7.31 6.93
CA THR A 117 21.20 -8.55 7.37
C THR A 117 19.79 -8.72 6.81
N TRP A 118 19.18 -7.65 6.28
CA TRP A 118 17.90 -7.74 5.59
C TRP A 118 18.00 -8.61 4.34
N LYS A 119 17.05 -9.54 4.19
CA LYS A 119 16.96 -10.38 3.00
C LYS A 119 16.16 -9.65 1.94
N MET A 120 16.74 -9.47 0.75
CA MET A 120 16.00 -9.00 -0.42
C MET A 120 14.99 -10.07 -0.88
N TRP A 121 13.75 -9.93 -0.41
CA TRP A 121 12.68 -10.91 -0.65
C TRP A 121 11.77 -10.53 -1.83
N TYR A 122 11.97 -9.36 -2.44
CA TYR A 122 11.28 -9.02 -3.67
C TYR A 122 11.83 -9.82 -4.84
N THR A 123 10.94 -10.54 -5.50
CA THR A 123 11.25 -11.33 -6.69
C THR A 123 10.58 -10.71 -7.92
N GLU A 124 11.16 -10.93 -9.09
CA GLU A 124 10.69 -10.30 -10.33
C GLU A 124 9.27 -10.71 -10.71
N ASP A 125 8.87 -11.94 -10.36
CA ASP A 125 7.55 -12.46 -10.63
C ASP A 125 6.47 -11.65 -9.93
N MET A 126 6.74 -11.06 -8.76
CA MET A 126 5.75 -10.24 -8.03
C MET A 126 5.13 -9.12 -8.86
N ASP A 127 5.82 -8.62 -9.88
CA ASP A 127 5.42 -7.63 -10.90
C ASP A 127 4.10 -6.84 -10.67
N GLY A 128 4.05 -6.04 -9.60
CA GLY A 128 2.90 -5.19 -9.33
C GLY A 128 1.64 -5.94 -8.89
N ARG A 129 1.72 -7.23 -8.56
CA ARG A 129 0.62 -8.06 -8.06
C ARG A 129 0.11 -7.53 -6.73
N LEU A 130 -1.18 -7.72 -6.50
CA LEU A 130 -1.83 -7.29 -5.28
C LEU A 130 -1.28 -8.09 -4.09
N VAL A 131 -0.91 -7.40 -3.02
CA VAL A 131 -0.52 -8.05 -1.76
C VAL A 131 -1.78 -8.39 -0.96
N GLU A 132 -1.67 -9.23 0.06
CA GLU A 132 -2.85 -9.60 0.87
C GLU A 132 -3.50 -8.39 1.53
N LYS A 133 -2.70 -7.47 2.06
CA LYS A 133 -3.20 -6.18 2.54
C LYS A 133 -4.02 -5.44 1.47
N GLY A 134 -3.63 -5.51 0.20
CA GLY A 134 -4.34 -4.88 -0.91
C GLY A 134 -5.69 -5.54 -1.22
N ARG A 135 -5.82 -6.84 -0.93
CA ARG A 135 -7.11 -7.52 -0.95
C ARG A 135 -7.97 -7.05 0.22
N ASP A 136 -7.39 -6.98 1.42
CA ASP A 136 -8.07 -6.47 2.61
C ASP A 136 -8.53 -5.01 2.45
N ASP A 137 -7.73 -4.15 1.80
CA ASP A 137 -8.12 -2.77 1.47
C ASP A 137 -9.49 -2.76 0.75
N HIS A 138 -9.70 -3.69 -0.19
CA HIS A 138 -10.92 -3.81 -0.99
C HIS A 138 -12.05 -4.55 -0.28
N ARG A 139 -11.76 -5.62 0.47
CA ARG A 139 -12.76 -6.30 1.31
C ARG A 139 -13.40 -5.33 2.30
N HIS A 140 -12.57 -4.61 3.04
CA HIS A 140 -13.04 -3.65 4.04
C HIS A 140 -13.71 -2.45 3.39
N LEU A 141 -13.23 -1.99 2.23
CA LEU A 141 -13.92 -0.93 1.48
C LEU A 141 -15.34 -1.34 1.08
N ALA A 142 -15.52 -2.57 0.59
CA ALA A 142 -16.83 -3.11 0.24
C ALA A 142 -17.79 -3.10 1.44
N MET A 143 -17.31 -3.58 2.59
CA MET A 143 -18.08 -3.60 3.83
C MET A 143 -18.46 -2.18 4.31
N ARG A 144 -17.52 -1.23 4.27
CA ARG A 144 -17.78 0.17 4.63
C ARG A 144 -18.79 0.83 3.70
N LEU A 145 -18.72 0.56 2.39
CA LEU A 145 -19.70 1.09 1.44
C LEU A 145 -21.08 0.47 1.65
N ALA A 146 -21.18 -0.84 1.92
CA ALA A 146 -22.43 -1.50 2.28
C ALA A 146 -23.07 -0.90 3.54
N GLN A 147 -22.25 -0.60 4.56
CA GLN A 147 -22.71 0.08 5.78
C GLN A 147 -23.12 1.55 5.53
N SER A 148 -22.44 2.24 4.62
CA SER A 148 -22.70 3.65 4.30
C SER A 148 -23.96 3.83 3.45
N PHE A 149 -24.22 2.90 2.52
CA PHE A 149 -25.32 2.97 1.56
C PHE A 149 -26.14 1.67 1.53
N PRO A 150 -26.76 1.27 2.66
CA PRO A 150 -27.43 -0.03 2.79
C PRO A 150 -28.65 -0.19 1.86
N THR A 151 -29.23 0.91 1.37
CA THR A 151 -30.32 0.87 0.39
C THR A 151 -29.85 0.64 -1.04
N LEU A 152 -28.56 0.80 -1.32
CA LEU A 152 -27.96 0.62 -2.65
C LEU A 152 -27.10 -0.63 -2.73
N ILE A 153 -26.34 -0.92 -1.68
CA ILE A 153 -25.41 -2.04 -1.59
C ILE A 153 -25.94 -2.99 -0.52
N SER A 154 -26.78 -3.92 -0.95
CA SER A 154 -27.43 -4.94 -0.11
C SER A 154 -27.30 -6.32 -0.75
N GLU A 155 -27.51 -7.37 0.06
CA GLU A 155 -27.54 -8.75 -0.43
C GLU A 155 -28.58 -8.93 -1.55
N ASP A 156 -29.79 -8.39 -1.36
CA ASP A 156 -30.87 -8.43 -2.36
C ASP A 156 -30.44 -7.80 -3.70
N HIS A 157 -29.70 -6.69 -3.65
CA HIS A 157 -29.21 -6.03 -4.86
C HIS A 157 -28.07 -6.82 -5.50
N LEU A 158 -27.18 -7.41 -4.71
CA LEU A 158 -26.13 -8.30 -5.21
C LEU A 158 -26.73 -9.51 -5.92
N ARG A 159 -27.64 -10.25 -5.25
CA ARG A 159 -28.33 -11.44 -5.78
C ARG A 159 -29.16 -11.12 -7.02
N ALA A 160 -29.80 -9.96 -7.06
CA ALA A 160 -30.57 -9.50 -8.21
C ALA A 160 -29.72 -8.93 -9.36
N ASN A 161 -28.38 -9.02 -9.30
CA ASN A 161 -27.45 -8.41 -10.27
C ASN A 161 -27.68 -6.91 -10.49
N ARG A 162 -28.07 -6.17 -9.43
CA ARG A 162 -28.26 -4.71 -9.43
C ARG A 162 -27.00 -3.92 -9.04
N ILE A 163 -25.90 -4.61 -8.79
CA ILE A 163 -24.58 -4.02 -8.55
C ILE A 163 -23.68 -4.48 -9.69
N GLU A 164 -23.14 -3.52 -10.44
CA GLU A 164 -22.26 -3.79 -11.58
C GLU A 164 -20.80 -3.54 -11.21
N PHE A 165 -19.94 -4.50 -11.57
CA PHE A 165 -18.50 -4.44 -11.32
C PHE A 165 -17.75 -4.35 -12.65
N ILE A 166 -17.05 -3.24 -12.87
CA ILE A 166 -16.22 -3.00 -14.07
C ILE A 166 -14.77 -2.81 -13.65
N THR A 167 -13.84 -3.42 -14.39
CA THR A 167 -12.40 -3.36 -14.10
C THR A 167 -11.57 -3.25 -15.36
N SER A 168 -10.32 -2.77 -15.23
CA SER A 168 -9.33 -2.89 -16.30
C SER A 168 -8.72 -4.29 -16.34
N SER A 169 -8.10 -4.68 -17.45
CA SER A 169 -7.41 -5.97 -17.63
C SER A 169 -6.19 -6.18 -16.75
N LYS A 170 -5.72 -5.16 -16.02
CA LYS A 170 -4.55 -5.31 -15.14
C LYS A 170 -4.88 -6.27 -14.00
N HIS A 171 -4.04 -7.30 -13.82
CA HIS A 171 -4.21 -8.34 -12.78
C HIS A 171 -4.57 -7.78 -11.40
N ARG A 172 -3.85 -6.76 -10.93
CA ARG A 172 -4.09 -6.09 -9.64
C ARG A 172 -5.47 -5.44 -9.54
N CYS A 173 -6.04 -4.97 -10.65
CA CYS A 173 -7.39 -4.41 -10.69
C CYS A 173 -8.45 -5.52 -10.70
N VAL A 174 -8.19 -6.61 -11.42
CA VAL A 174 -9.03 -7.82 -11.40
C VAL A 174 -9.06 -8.43 -9.99
N ASP A 175 -7.90 -8.58 -9.36
CA ASP A 175 -7.79 -9.10 -7.99
C ASP A 175 -8.45 -8.17 -6.97
N SER A 176 -8.38 -6.85 -7.20
CA SER A 176 -9.04 -5.86 -6.32
C SER A 176 -10.57 -5.99 -6.40
N VAL A 177 -11.15 -6.08 -7.60
CA VAL A 177 -12.61 -6.22 -7.75
C VAL A 177 -13.12 -7.57 -7.25
N LYS A 178 -12.30 -8.64 -7.36
CA LYS A 178 -12.61 -9.93 -6.73
C LYS A 178 -12.60 -9.83 -5.20
N ALA A 179 -11.58 -9.19 -4.63
CA ALA A 179 -11.51 -8.97 -3.18
C ALA A 179 -12.65 -8.06 -2.67
N PHE A 180 -13.10 -7.10 -3.47
CA PHE A 180 -14.28 -6.29 -3.14
C PHE A 180 -15.55 -7.15 -3.06
N GLN A 181 -15.79 -7.99 -4.08
CA GLN A 181 -16.92 -8.93 -4.08
C GLN A 181 -16.82 -9.92 -2.91
N GLU A 182 -15.63 -10.44 -2.64
CA GLU A 182 -15.36 -11.29 -1.48
C GLU A 182 -15.74 -10.59 -0.16
N GLY A 183 -15.48 -9.28 -0.02
CA GLY A 183 -15.89 -8.50 1.13
C GLY A 183 -17.41 -8.44 1.31
N LEU A 184 -18.17 -8.29 0.22
CA LEU A 184 -19.63 -8.34 0.25
C LEU A 184 -20.15 -9.74 0.57
N HIS A 185 -19.57 -10.78 -0.05
CA HIS A 185 -19.96 -12.16 0.19
C HIS A 185 -19.75 -12.55 1.65
N ARG A 186 -18.59 -12.19 2.23
CA ARG A 186 -18.29 -12.42 3.66
C ARG A 186 -19.22 -11.64 4.58
N LEU A 187 -19.63 -10.42 4.21
CA LEU A 187 -20.53 -9.60 5.02
C LEU A 187 -21.91 -10.23 5.19
N TRP A 188 -22.41 -10.92 4.16
CA TRP A 188 -23.74 -11.51 4.13
C TRP A 188 -23.76 -13.05 4.09
N ASP A 189 -22.60 -13.69 4.32
CA ASP A 189 -22.41 -15.15 4.25
C ASP A 189 -22.92 -15.79 2.94
N VAL A 190 -22.65 -15.13 1.81
CA VAL A 190 -23.03 -15.60 0.48
C VAL A 190 -21.97 -16.57 -0.06
N GLN A 191 -22.26 -17.87 -0.02
CA GLN A 191 -21.36 -18.94 -0.48
C GLN A 191 -21.74 -19.53 -1.84
N ASP A 192 -22.96 -19.23 -2.31
CA ASP A 192 -23.60 -19.86 -3.47
C ASP A 192 -23.52 -19.03 -4.75
N MET A 193 -22.73 -17.96 -4.75
CA MET A 193 -22.58 -17.05 -5.90
C MET A 193 -21.13 -16.95 -6.38
N ASP A 194 -20.95 -17.02 -7.69
CA ASP A 194 -19.68 -16.72 -8.35
C ASP A 194 -19.41 -15.21 -8.44
N TYR A 195 -18.13 -14.85 -8.50
CA TYR A 195 -17.72 -13.47 -8.77
C TYR A 195 -17.98 -13.10 -10.23
N LYS A 196 -18.72 -12.03 -10.47
CA LYS A 196 -19.07 -11.51 -11.79
C LYS A 196 -18.59 -10.08 -11.97
N HIS A 197 -17.75 -9.86 -12.97
CA HIS A 197 -17.25 -8.53 -13.33
C HIS A 197 -16.97 -8.46 -14.83
N TYR A 198 -17.01 -7.25 -15.38
CA TYR A 198 -16.71 -6.96 -16.77
C TYR A 198 -15.35 -6.29 -16.89
N VAL A 199 -14.54 -6.75 -17.84
CA VAL A 199 -13.25 -6.13 -18.16
C VAL A 199 -13.46 -5.15 -19.30
N ASP A 200 -13.23 -3.86 -19.04
CA ASP A 200 -13.36 -2.79 -20.03
C ASP A 200 -12.16 -1.82 -19.92
N ASP A 201 -11.14 -2.06 -20.74
CA ASP A 201 -9.99 -1.16 -20.85
C ASP A 201 -10.30 0.13 -21.60
N SER A 202 -11.33 0.13 -22.47
CA SER A 202 -11.71 1.35 -23.19
C SER A 202 -12.23 2.41 -22.21
N LEU A 203 -12.99 1.98 -21.20
CA LEU A 203 -13.46 2.84 -20.12
C LEU A 203 -12.38 3.07 -19.07
N MET A 204 -11.79 1.99 -18.54
CA MET A 204 -10.92 2.08 -17.35
C MET A 204 -9.48 2.49 -17.66
N ARG A 205 -9.08 2.42 -18.94
CA ARG A 205 -7.76 2.79 -19.45
C ARG A 205 -7.87 3.60 -20.73
N PHE A 206 -8.89 4.45 -20.85
CA PHE A 206 -9.12 5.30 -22.03
C PHE A 206 -7.87 6.03 -22.55
N PHE A 207 -6.95 6.39 -21.66
CA PHE A 207 -5.68 7.04 -22.00
C PHE A 207 -4.76 6.19 -22.87
N ASP A 208 -4.80 4.85 -22.78
CA ASP A 208 -4.05 3.93 -23.64
C ASP A 208 -4.51 4.02 -25.11
N HIS A 209 -5.74 4.49 -25.35
CA HIS A 209 -6.33 4.68 -26.68
C HIS A 209 -6.23 6.13 -27.18
N CYS A 210 -5.72 7.04 -26.37
CA CYS A 210 -5.52 8.43 -26.77
C CYS A 210 -4.21 8.55 -27.56
N GLU A 211 -4.30 8.54 -28.90
CA GLU A 211 -3.13 8.59 -29.80
C GLU A 211 -2.16 9.72 -29.45
N ARG A 212 -2.69 10.94 -29.22
CA ARG A 212 -1.86 12.08 -28.84
C ARG A 212 -1.09 11.83 -27.54
N PHE A 213 -1.71 11.20 -26.54
CA PHE A 213 -1.04 10.86 -25.28
C PHE A 213 0.03 9.79 -25.51
N VAL A 214 -0.31 8.72 -26.22
CA VAL A 214 0.62 7.61 -26.52
C VAL A 214 1.87 8.11 -27.24
N GLU A 215 1.69 8.89 -28.31
CA GLU A 215 2.83 9.39 -29.10
C GLU A 215 3.59 10.52 -28.39
N SER A 216 2.87 11.50 -27.84
CA SER A 216 3.51 12.71 -27.29
C SER A 216 4.06 12.53 -25.89
N VAL A 217 3.58 11.54 -25.13
CA VAL A 217 3.92 11.34 -23.70
C VAL A 217 4.51 9.96 -23.44
N GLU A 218 3.80 8.88 -23.77
CA GLU A 218 4.22 7.53 -23.37
C GLU A 218 5.47 7.06 -24.13
N LYS A 219 5.48 7.22 -25.45
CA LYS A 219 6.63 6.86 -26.30
C LYS A 219 7.73 7.92 -26.30
N ASN A 220 7.42 9.14 -25.86
CA ASN A 220 8.35 10.26 -25.85
C ASN A 220 9.14 10.35 -24.53
N LYS A 221 10.41 9.93 -24.59
CA LYS A 221 11.35 9.98 -23.43
C LYS A 221 11.57 11.37 -22.85
N THR A 222 11.30 12.44 -23.61
CA THR A 222 11.49 13.84 -23.18
C THR A 222 10.22 14.49 -22.65
N ALA A 223 9.07 13.80 -22.70
CA ALA A 223 7.79 14.37 -22.30
C ALA A 223 7.73 14.72 -20.81
N LEU A 224 8.46 13.97 -19.96
CA LEU A 224 8.47 14.15 -18.52
C LEU A 224 9.54 15.15 -18.07
N LYS A 225 9.52 16.38 -18.62
CA LYS A 225 10.52 17.42 -18.35
C LYS A 225 10.70 17.72 -16.87
N GLU A 226 9.60 17.78 -16.10
CA GLU A 226 9.66 18.06 -14.66
C GLU A 226 10.34 16.93 -13.86
N VAL A 227 10.22 15.67 -14.31
CA VAL A 227 10.92 14.54 -13.69
C VAL A 227 12.43 14.68 -13.89
N GLU A 228 12.86 15.07 -15.08
CA GLU A 228 14.28 15.29 -15.36
C GLU A 228 14.82 16.52 -14.62
N ARG A 229 14.04 17.61 -14.59
CA ARG A 229 14.39 18.83 -13.84
C ARG A 229 14.56 18.56 -12.36
N PHE A 230 13.69 17.74 -11.77
CA PHE A 230 13.81 17.29 -10.38
C PHE A 230 15.04 16.39 -10.17
N LYS A 231 15.29 15.43 -11.06
CA LYS A 231 16.48 14.56 -10.96
C LYS A 231 17.80 15.33 -11.01
N SER A 232 17.84 16.45 -11.73
CA SER A 232 19.01 17.33 -11.83
C SER A 232 19.00 18.48 -10.81
N SER A 233 18.06 18.51 -9.88
CA SER A 233 17.92 19.62 -8.94
C SER A 233 18.95 19.56 -7.81
N ALA A 234 19.15 20.69 -7.13
CA ALA A 234 20.05 20.79 -5.99
C ALA A 234 19.61 19.87 -4.83
N GLU A 235 18.30 19.65 -4.67
CA GLU A 235 17.72 18.77 -3.65
C GLU A 235 18.11 17.31 -3.90
N MET A 236 17.94 16.80 -5.13
CA MET A 236 18.32 15.42 -5.47
C MET A 236 19.84 15.21 -5.40
N ASP A 237 20.61 16.24 -5.72
CA ASP A 237 22.06 16.22 -5.58
C ASP A 237 22.50 16.22 -4.10
N ALA A 238 21.82 16.99 -3.24
CA ALA A 238 22.02 16.95 -1.79
C ALA A 238 21.70 15.57 -1.19
N VAL A 239 20.61 14.93 -1.64
CA VAL A 239 20.28 13.54 -1.29
C VAL A 239 21.41 12.59 -1.68
N ARG A 240 21.92 12.69 -2.91
CA ARG A 240 23.03 11.84 -3.41
C ARG A 240 24.27 11.98 -2.55
N ARG A 241 24.69 13.21 -2.24
CA ARG A 241 25.84 13.47 -1.37
C ARG A 241 25.63 12.90 0.04
N LYS A 242 24.44 13.09 0.62
CA LYS A 242 24.13 12.60 1.96
C LYS A 242 24.14 11.07 2.03
N ILE A 243 23.58 10.39 1.03
CA ILE A 243 23.57 8.93 0.94
C ILE A 243 24.99 8.40 0.72
N SER A 244 25.75 9.00 -0.19
CA SER A 244 27.16 8.67 -0.42
C SER A 244 28.00 8.79 0.84
N SER A 245 27.88 9.89 1.57
CA SER A 245 28.58 10.11 2.84
C SER A 245 28.17 9.10 3.92
N ARG A 246 26.86 8.84 4.09
CA ARG A 246 26.36 7.92 5.13
C ARG A 246 26.73 6.46 4.88
N LEU A 247 26.78 6.04 3.62
CA LEU A 247 27.13 4.68 3.24
C LEU A 247 28.63 4.49 3.00
N GLN A 248 29.40 5.58 2.97
CA GLN A 248 30.82 5.57 2.61
C GLN A 248 31.08 4.94 1.22
N ILE A 249 30.15 5.16 0.28
CA ILE A 249 30.24 4.71 -1.12
C ILE A 249 30.48 5.93 -2.01
N PRO A 250 31.36 5.86 -3.04
CA PRO A 250 31.64 6.99 -3.92
C PRO A 250 30.38 7.59 -4.55
N TYR A 251 30.28 8.92 -4.56
CA TYR A 251 29.13 9.66 -5.09
C TYR A 251 28.77 9.26 -6.54
N SER A 252 29.77 8.90 -7.35
CA SER A 252 29.61 8.46 -8.74
C SER A 252 28.76 7.18 -8.88
N GLN A 253 28.66 6.35 -7.84
CA GLN A 253 27.85 5.13 -7.83
C GLN A 253 26.35 5.41 -7.65
N PHE A 254 25.98 6.61 -7.19
CA PHE A 254 24.59 7.00 -7.00
C PHE A 254 24.11 7.88 -8.14
N THR A 255 23.05 7.45 -8.81
CA THR A 255 22.40 8.21 -9.88
C THR A 255 21.05 8.75 -9.38
N PRO A 256 20.55 9.89 -9.88
CA PRO A 256 19.21 10.33 -9.52
C PRO A 256 18.14 9.25 -9.78
N GLY A 257 18.31 8.45 -10.84
CA GLY A 257 17.37 7.41 -11.23
C GLY A 257 17.32 6.18 -10.32
N ASN A 258 18.42 5.82 -9.64
CA ASN A 258 18.42 4.71 -8.67
C ASN A 258 17.96 5.16 -7.27
N LEU A 259 18.16 6.43 -6.90
CA LEU A 259 17.76 6.96 -5.60
C LEU A 259 16.34 7.54 -5.53
N ALA A 260 15.85 8.19 -6.59
CA ALA A 260 14.49 8.77 -6.61
C ALA A 260 13.41 7.71 -6.32
N PHE A 261 13.72 6.44 -6.60
CA PHE A 261 12.84 5.32 -6.33
C PHE A 261 12.80 4.92 -4.84
N TYR A 262 13.94 4.98 -4.14
CA TYR A 262 14.04 4.64 -2.72
C TYR A 262 13.27 5.63 -1.85
N ILE A 263 13.24 6.90 -2.26
CA ILE A 263 12.47 7.96 -1.61
C ILE A 263 10.96 7.80 -1.87
N SER A 264 10.56 7.06 -2.92
CA SER A 264 9.15 6.87 -3.29
C SER A 264 8.43 5.72 -2.56
N GLY A 265 9.02 5.15 -1.50
CA GLY A 265 8.31 4.33 -0.50
C GLY A 265 7.61 3.09 -1.05
N GLN A 266 8.36 2.13 -1.59
CA GLN A 266 7.82 0.79 -1.84
C GLN A 266 8.24 -0.17 -0.73
N PHE A 267 7.86 0.19 0.49
CA PHE A 267 7.89 -0.72 1.64
C PHE A 267 6.42 -1.01 1.95
N VAL A 268 5.94 -2.11 1.38
CA VAL A 268 4.65 -2.71 1.77
C VAL A 268 4.90 -3.57 2.99
#